data_AF-A0A8T1TT79-F1
#
_entry.id   AF-A0A8T1TT79-F1
#
_cell.length_a   1.000
_cell.length_b   1.000
_cell.length_c   1.000
_cell.angle_alpha   90.00
_cell.angle_beta   90.00
_cell.angle_gamma   90.00
#
_symmetry.space_group_name_H-M   'P 1'
#
loop_
_entity.id
_entity.type
_entity.pdbx_description
1 polymer ?
#
loop_
_entity_poly.entity_id
_entity_poly.type
_entity_poly.pdbx_seq_one_letter_code
_entity_poly.pdbx_strand_id
1 'polypeptide(L)'
;MLGQVYQSGFISLLYSVGPRPLQLCEKHEEAPGSVRRVLDEDVQSSVVELLADNLVHTWLRIPFSAHEQQQEPLLASASLQIRLRHLVLVLKNLDQHVSLEVHVVDDRGTRRRFRLSTFQKKSTVHSQLAVLPLHLDSGWNQLQLDLGELMHTCYNARYAHAISVQLHASCRVRRIYFAERMFSEAQLPPEFRLFTRLSKGQMQQFREQDRQ
;
A
#
# COMPACT_ATOMS: atom_id res chain seq x y z
N MET A 1 10.61 -11.78 -7.85
CA MET A 1 11.52 -11.49 -6.72
C MET A 1 11.21 -12.31 -5.46
N LEU A 2 9.94 -12.61 -5.10
CA LEU A 2 9.63 -13.28 -3.82
C LEU A 2 8.93 -14.65 -3.95
N GLY A 3 8.76 -15.18 -5.16
CA GLY A 3 8.03 -16.44 -5.39
C GLY A 3 8.71 -17.70 -4.83
N GLN A 4 10.04 -17.68 -4.69
CA GLN A 4 10.83 -18.80 -4.14
C GLN A 4 11.11 -18.68 -2.64
N VAL A 5 10.70 -17.58 -2.00
CA VAL A 5 10.90 -17.36 -0.57
C VAL A 5 9.75 -18.00 0.20
N TYR A 6 10.01 -18.49 1.42
CA TYR A 6 8.96 -18.92 2.34
C TYR A 6 8.06 -17.73 2.70
N GLN A 7 6.76 -17.87 2.51
CA GLN A 7 5.78 -16.79 2.71
C GLN A 7 4.83 -17.16 3.84
N SER A 8 5.11 -16.66 5.04
CA SER A 8 4.25 -16.81 6.22
C SER A 8 4.32 -15.55 7.07
N GLY A 9 3.32 -15.34 7.94
CA GLY A 9 3.29 -14.17 8.82
C GLY A 9 3.17 -12.86 8.03
N PHE A 10 4.29 -12.15 7.84
CA PHE A 10 4.35 -10.83 7.21
C PHE A 10 5.47 -10.72 6.16
N ILE A 11 5.17 -10.06 5.04
CA ILE A 11 6.16 -9.69 4.02
C ILE A 11 6.14 -8.17 3.86
N SER A 12 7.17 -7.50 4.34
CA SER A 12 7.29 -6.04 4.25
C SER A 12 7.79 -5.62 2.86
N LEU A 13 7.06 -4.71 2.21
CA LEU A 13 7.45 -4.11 0.93
C LEU A 13 8.08 -2.72 1.09
N LEU A 14 7.55 -1.92 1.99
CA LEU A 14 8.05 -0.59 2.31
C LEU A 14 8.00 -0.39 3.82
N TYR A 15 9.10 0.08 4.40
CA TYR A 15 9.15 0.55 5.78
C TYR A 15 9.98 1.83 5.86
N SER A 16 9.31 2.94 6.17
CA SER A 16 9.88 4.29 6.06
C SER A 16 11.02 4.60 7.03
N VAL A 17 11.11 3.89 8.15
CA VAL A 17 12.14 4.12 9.19
C VAL A 17 13.46 3.44 8.83
N GLY A 18 13.43 2.37 8.03
CA GLY A 18 14.63 1.62 7.63
C GLY A 18 15.64 2.48 6.84
N PRO A 19 16.89 2.00 6.68
CA PRO A 19 17.95 2.78 6.04
C PRO A 19 17.67 3.07 4.56
N ARG A 20 17.02 2.14 3.85
CA ARG A 20 16.69 2.27 2.41
C ARG A 20 15.20 1.93 2.16
N PRO A 21 14.28 2.85 2.50
CA PRO A 21 12.84 2.56 2.47
C PRO A 21 12.29 2.30 1.07
N LEU A 22 12.92 2.88 0.05
CA LEU A 22 12.52 2.76 -1.36
C LEU A 22 13.31 1.69 -2.14
N GLN A 23 14.07 0.83 -1.47
CA GLN A 23 14.96 -0.14 -2.14
C GLN A 23 14.24 -1.12 -3.09
N LEU A 24 12.96 -1.40 -2.83
CA LEU A 24 12.13 -2.27 -3.66
C LEU A 24 11.23 -1.48 -4.63
N CYS A 25 11.28 -0.15 -4.58
CA CYS A 25 10.36 0.73 -5.28
C CYS A 25 11.01 1.29 -6.55
N GLU A 26 10.28 1.23 -7.65
CA GLU A 26 10.39 2.17 -8.76
C GLU A 26 9.64 3.45 -8.37
N LYS A 27 10.27 4.60 -8.60
CA LYS A 27 9.65 5.89 -8.34
C LYS A 27 9.60 6.71 -9.62
N HIS A 28 8.52 7.45 -9.78
CA HIS A 28 8.38 8.46 -10.82
C HIS A 28 7.92 9.75 -10.14
N GLU A 29 8.59 10.85 -10.47
CA GLU A 29 8.29 12.19 -9.98
C GLU A 29 8.52 13.19 -11.12
N GLU A 30 7.48 13.93 -11.47
CA GLU A 30 7.53 15.03 -12.43
C GLU A 30 7.22 16.34 -11.67
N ALA A 31 8.02 17.38 -11.93
CA ALA A 31 7.89 18.66 -11.23
C ALA A 31 6.53 19.32 -11.56
N PRO A 32 5.80 19.87 -10.56
CA PRO A 32 6.26 20.23 -9.20
C PRO A 32 6.11 19.12 -8.13
N GLY A 33 5.81 17.87 -8.52
CA GLY A 33 5.70 16.74 -7.61
C GLY A 33 7.02 16.29 -6.98
N SER A 34 6.94 15.49 -5.92
CA SER A 34 8.12 15.00 -5.21
C SER A 34 7.85 13.73 -4.40
N VAL A 35 8.85 12.85 -4.31
CA VAL A 35 8.89 11.72 -3.37
C VAL A 35 10.07 11.87 -2.42
N ARG A 36 9.79 12.11 -1.14
CA ARG A 36 10.84 12.42 -0.14
C ARG A 36 10.54 11.81 1.22
N ARG A 37 11.60 11.53 1.98
CA ARG A 37 11.48 11.10 3.37
C ARG A 37 11.37 12.34 4.27
N VAL A 38 10.31 12.43 5.04
CA VAL A 38 10.02 13.56 5.95
C VAL A 38 9.76 13.07 7.36
N LEU A 39 9.86 13.96 8.35
CA LEU A 39 9.42 13.70 9.72
C LEU A 39 7.94 14.08 9.84
N ASP A 40 7.09 13.13 10.18
CA ASP A 40 5.67 13.42 10.44
C ASP A 40 5.46 13.72 11.92
N GLU A 41 4.72 14.78 12.23
CA GLU A 41 4.53 15.29 13.59
C GLU A 41 3.61 14.40 14.44
N ASP A 42 2.61 13.74 13.84
CA ASP A 42 1.62 12.95 14.58
C ASP A 42 2.20 11.63 15.08
N VAL A 43 3.04 11.01 14.26
CA VAL A 43 3.73 9.75 14.59
C VAL A 43 5.18 9.94 15.04
N GLN A 44 5.70 11.17 14.96
CA GLN A 44 7.08 11.55 15.31
C GLN A 44 8.14 10.60 14.73
N SER A 45 7.93 10.19 13.48
CA SER A 45 8.72 9.17 12.81
C SER A 45 8.96 9.58 11.38
N SER A 46 10.04 9.07 10.79
CA SER A 46 10.25 9.19 9.36
C SER A 46 9.14 8.49 8.58
N VAL A 47 8.60 9.16 7.57
CA VAL A 47 7.61 8.65 6.62
C VAL A 47 8.04 9.02 5.21
N VAL A 48 7.56 8.29 4.20
CA VAL A 48 7.75 8.66 2.80
C VAL A 48 6.56 9.48 2.37
N GLU A 49 6.79 10.72 1.95
CA GLU A 49 5.78 11.64 1.44
C GLU A 49 5.81 11.64 -0.09
N LEU A 50 4.63 11.48 -0.70
CA LEU A 50 4.37 11.64 -2.12
C LEU A 50 3.47 12.87 -2.27
N LEU A 51 3.94 13.88 -2.98
CA LEU A 51 3.17 15.08 -3.30
C LEU A 51 3.13 15.27 -4.80
N ALA A 52 1.94 15.60 -5.32
CA ALA A 52 1.76 16.09 -6.68
C ALA A 52 0.54 17.00 -6.75
N ASP A 53 0.52 17.88 -7.74
CA ASP A 53 -0.66 18.62 -8.18
C ASP A 53 -1.64 17.72 -8.94
N ASN A 54 -1.12 16.78 -9.73
CA ASN A 54 -1.88 15.73 -10.38
C ASN A 54 -1.25 14.36 -10.11
N LEU A 55 -2.06 13.47 -9.53
CA LEU A 55 -1.68 12.14 -9.03
C LEU A 55 -1.01 11.22 -10.07
N VAL A 56 -1.21 11.45 -11.36
CA VAL A 56 -0.59 10.64 -12.43
C VAL A 56 0.91 10.90 -12.53
N HIS A 57 1.37 12.09 -12.16
CA HIS A 57 2.75 12.55 -12.30
C HIS A 57 3.68 12.12 -11.16
N THR A 58 3.15 11.55 -10.07
CA THR A 58 3.98 11.06 -8.96
C THR A 58 3.43 9.77 -8.38
N TRP A 59 4.26 8.73 -8.41
CA TRP A 59 3.89 7.41 -7.90
C TRP A 59 5.09 6.59 -7.45
N LEU A 60 4.81 5.60 -6.61
CA LEU A 60 5.72 4.52 -6.22
C LEU A 60 5.15 3.19 -6.68
N ARG A 61 5.97 2.35 -7.31
CA ARG A 61 5.59 1.02 -7.77
C ARG A 61 6.55 -0.04 -7.21
N ILE A 62 6.02 -1.16 -6.79
CA ILE A 62 6.77 -2.29 -6.22
C ILE A 62 6.35 -3.55 -6.99
N PRO A 63 7.29 -4.33 -7.55
CA PRO A 63 8.74 -4.23 -7.39
C PRO A 63 9.37 -3.28 -8.41
N PHE A 64 10.62 -2.87 -8.16
CA PHE A 64 11.44 -2.15 -9.14
C PHE A 64 11.63 -2.95 -10.42
N SER A 65 11.27 -2.36 -11.57
CA SER A 65 11.50 -2.97 -12.89
C SER A 65 12.90 -2.61 -13.39
N ALA A 66 13.90 -3.44 -13.10
CA ALA A 66 15.25 -3.24 -13.59
C ALA A 66 15.35 -3.62 -15.09
N HIS A 67 15.11 -2.68 -16.00
CA HIS A 67 15.44 -2.85 -17.41
C HIS A 67 15.84 -1.52 -18.04
N GLU A 68 17.08 -1.08 -17.81
CA GLU A 68 17.71 -0.09 -18.71
C GLU A 68 19.22 -0.27 -18.95
N GLN A 69 19.93 -1.26 -18.37
CA GLN A 69 21.40 -1.31 -18.57
C GLN A 69 22.06 -2.63 -18.98
N GLN A 70 21.35 -3.74 -19.17
CA GLN A 70 21.98 -4.93 -19.77
C GLN A 70 21.03 -5.59 -20.77
N GLN A 71 21.53 -5.73 -22.00
CA GLN A 71 20.92 -6.45 -23.11
C GLN A 71 20.78 -7.93 -22.75
N GLU A 72 19.70 -8.29 -22.06
CA GLU A 72 19.22 -9.67 -21.98
C GLU A 72 17.73 -9.66 -22.33
N PRO A 73 17.31 -10.36 -23.40
CA PRO A 73 15.96 -10.26 -23.93
C PRO A 73 14.94 -11.10 -23.13
N LEU A 74 13.78 -10.48 -22.88
CA LEU A 74 12.44 -11.09 -22.96
C LEU A 74 11.83 -11.96 -21.83
N LEU A 75 12.41 -12.14 -20.63
CA LEU A 75 11.85 -13.18 -19.71
C LEU A 75 11.47 -12.83 -18.26
N ALA A 76 11.66 -11.60 -17.74
CA ALA A 76 11.15 -11.30 -16.41
C ALA A 76 10.77 -9.83 -16.19
N SER A 77 9.56 -9.43 -16.59
CA SER A 77 8.94 -8.27 -15.95
C SER A 77 8.96 -8.51 -14.44
N ALA A 78 9.60 -7.63 -13.68
CA ALA A 78 9.75 -7.81 -12.23
C ALA A 78 8.37 -8.01 -11.58
N SER A 79 8.17 -9.18 -10.96
CA SER A 79 6.92 -9.58 -10.29
C SER A 79 7.20 -9.95 -8.84
N LEU A 80 6.33 -9.51 -7.93
CA LEU A 80 6.39 -9.84 -6.51
C LEU A 80 6.24 -11.34 -6.29
N GLN A 81 5.21 -11.95 -6.88
CA GLN A 81 4.82 -13.35 -6.65
C GLN A 81 4.48 -13.64 -5.18
N ILE A 82 3.82 -12.70 -4.50
CA ILE A 82 3.36 -12.89 -3.12
C ILE A 82 2.00 -13.58 -3.12
N ARG A 83 1.88 -14.70 -2.42
CA ARG A 83 0.68 -15.54 -2.25
C ARG A 83 -0.14 -15.19 -1.02
N LEU A 84 0.39 -14.37 -0.12
CA LEU A 84 -0.36 -13.85 1.01
C LEU A 84 -1.51 -12.97 0.51
N ARG A 85 -2.71 -13.16 1.05
CA ARG A 85 -3.94 -12.54 0.53
C ARG A 85 -4.21 -11.12 1.03
N HIS A 86 -3.67 -10.77 2.20
CA HIS A 86 -3.99 -9.49 2.84
C HIS A 86 -2.88 -8.48 2.54
N LEU A 87 -3.22 -7.40 1.84
CA LEU A 87 -2.34 -6.25 1.62
C LEU A 87 -2.72 -5.14 2.59
N VAL A 88 -1.76 -4.68 3.38
CA VAL A 88 -1.95 -3.63 4.38
C VAL A 88 -1.06 -2.42 4.06
N LEU A 89 -1.67 -1.24 4.06
CA LEU A 89 -0.98 0.04 3.89
C LEU A 89 -1.28 0.95 5.08
N VAL A 90 -0.23 1.53 5.65
CA VAL A 90 -0.32 2.54 6.71
C VAL A 90 -0.01 3.90 6.07
N LEU A 91 -1.07 4.68 5.87
CA LEU A 91 -1.09 5.88 5.03
C LEU A 91 -1.62 7.06 5.83
N LYS A 92 -1.12 8.26 5.59
CA LYS A 92 -1.73 9.51 6.03
C LYS A 92 -2.45 10.16 4.86
N ASN A 93 -3.74 10.43 5.04
CA ASN A 93 -4.52 11.26 4.14
C ASN A 93 -4.10 12.73 4.32
N LEU A 94 -3.71 13.37 3.23
CA LEU A 94 -3.35 14.80 3.20
C LEU A 94 -4.50 15.68 2.68
N ASP A 95 -5.73 15.17 2.84
CA ASP A 95 -6.97 15.76 2.32
C ASP A 95 -6.90 16.05 0.81
N GLN A 96 -6.20 15.17 0.09
CA GLN A 96 -6.02 15.19 -1.36
C GLN A 96 -6.40 13.84 -1.98
N HIS A 97 -6.53 13.82 -3.30
CA HIS A 97 -6.84 12.59 -4.01
C HIS A 97 -5.68 11.59 -3.95
N VAL A 98 -6.00 10.32 -3.73
CA VAL A 98 -5.06 9.20 -3.67
C VAL A 98 -5.61 8.05 -4.51
N SER A 99 -4.72 7.32 -5.18
CA SER A 99 -5.05 6.10 -5.91
C SER A 99 -4.05 4.98 -5.62
N LEU A 100 -4.56 3.76 -5.47
CA LEU A 100 -3.80 2.54 -5.26
C LEU A 100 -4.15 1.55 -6.36
N GLU A 101 -3.14 1.06 -7.08
CA GLU A 101 -3.27 -0.01 -8.05
C GLU A 101 -2.58 -1.29 -7.56
N VAL A 102 -3.27 -2.41 -7.67
CA VAL A 102 -2.75 -3.74 -7.33
C VAL A 102 -2.95 -4.67 -8.51
N HIS A 103 -1.86 -5.20 -9.06
CA HIS A 103 -1.90 -6.23 -10.08
C HIS A 103 -1.83 -7.60 -9.44
N VAL A 104 -2.70 -8.50 -9.87
CA VAL A 104 -2.78 -9.87 -9.36
C VAL A 104 -2.96 -10.86 -10.51
N VAL A 105 -2.68 -12.13 -10.22
CA VAL A 105 -2.96 -13.27 -11.08
C VAL A 105 -3.96 -14.18 -10.37
N ASP A 106 -4.91 -14.73 -11.13
CA ASP A 106 -5.81 -15.78 -10.64
C ASP A 106 -5.22 -17.20 -10.81
N ASP A 107 -5.91 -18.19 -10.26
CA ASP A 107 -5.56 -19.61 -10.36
C ASP A 107 -5.55 -20.16 -11.79
N ARG A 108 -6.11 -19.43 -12.76
CA ARG A 108 -6.11 -19.75 -14.20
C ARG A 108 -5.03 -19.01 -14.98
N GLY A 109 -4.21 -18.19 -14.31
CA GLY A 109 -3.17 -17.39 -14.96
C GLY A 109 -3.64 -16.07 -15.56
N THR A 110 -4.91 -15.68 -15.37
CA THR A 110 -5.44 -14.41 -15.87
C THR A 110 -4.97 -13.27 -14.99
N ARG A 111 -4.45 -12.21 -15.61
CA ARG A 111 -4.03 -11.00 -14.93
C ARG A 111 -5.22 -10.07 -14.71
N ARG A 112 -5.39 -9.59 -13.49
CA ARG A 112 -6.41 -8.58 -13.12
C ARG A 112 -5.73 -7.41 -12.42
N ARG A 113 -6.34 -6.24 -12.52
CA ARG A 113 -5.93 -5.01 -11.83
C ARG A 113 -7.08 -4.49 -10.97
N PHE A 114 -6.80 -4.24 -9.70
CA PHE A 114 -7.67 -3.47 -8.83
C PHE A 114 -7.13 -2.05 -8.74
N ARG A 115 -7.95 -1.06 -9.03
CA ARG A 115 -7.64 0.36 -8.82
C ARG A 115 -8.62 0.93 -7.81
N LEU A 116 -8.13 1.30 -6.64
CA LEU A 116 -8.89 1.93 -5.57
C LEU A 116 -8.54 3.40 -5.50
N SER A 117 -9.51 4.31 -5.55
CA SER A 117 -9.21 5.76 -5.49
C SER A 117 -10.26 6.56 -4.74
N THR A 118 -9.83 7.68 -4.14
CA THR A 118 -10.69 8.53 -3.31
C THR A 118 -11.66 9.39 -4.10
N PHE A 119 -11.44 9.54 -5.42
CA PHE A 119 -12.34 10.22 -6.34
C PHE A 119 -13.35 9.29 -7.02
N GLN A 120 -13.19 7.96 -6.91
CA GLN A 120 -14.13 7.00 -7.47
C GLN A 120 -15.36 6.90 -6.57
N LYS A 121 -16.56 7.10 -7.14
CA LYS A 121 -17.84 7.04 -6.39
C LYS A 121 -18.55 5.70 -6.45
N LYS A 122 -18.42 4.98 -7.58
CA LYS A 122 -19.11 3.70 -7.82
C LYS A 122 -18.12 2.64 -8.25
N SER A 123 -18.35 1.39 -7.87
CA SER A 123 -17.54 0.27 -8.34
C SER A 123 -17.90 -0.08 -9.79
N THR A 124 -16.88 -0.24 -10.63
CA THR A 124 -17.03 -0.71 -12.02
C THR A 124 -16.07 -1.85 -12.28
N VAL A 125 -16.58 -2.98 -12.76
CA VAL A 125 -15.78 -4.17 -13.02
C VAL A 125 -15.76 -4.45 -14.52
N HIS A 126 -14.58 -4.31 -15.12
CA HIS A 126 -14.27 -4.75 -16.48
C HIS A 126 -13.48 -6.07 -16.44
N SER A 127 -13.34 -6.72 -17.60
CA SER A 127 -12.64 -8.01 -17.73
C SER A 127 -11.26 -8.01 -17.04
N GLN A 128 -10.41 -7.00 -17.21
CA GLN A 128 -9.07 -7.01 -16.60
C GLN A 128 -8.87 -5.94 -15.52
N LEU A 129 -9.86 -5.07 -15.30
CA LEU A 129 -9.75 -3.93 -14.40
C LEU A 129 -11.02 -3.78 -13.57
N ALA A 130 -10.88 -3.80 -12.25
CA ALA A 130 -11.91 -3.37 -11.31
C ALA A 130 -11.50 -2.01 -10.73
N VAL A 131 -12.36 -1.01 -10.91
CA VAL A 131 -12.20 0.32 -10.33
C VAL A 131 -13.14 0.43 -9.14
N LEU A 132 -12.59 0.69 -7.97
CA LEU A 132 -13.29 0.65 -6.68
C LEU A 132 -13.13 1.98 -5.93
N PRO A 133 -14.13 2.40 -5.14
CA PRO A 133 -13.99 3.54 -4.24
C PRO A 133 -12.98 3.24 -3.11
N LEU A 134 -12.18 4.24 -2.74
CA LEU A 134 -11.34 4.23 -1.55
C LEU A 134 -11.83 5.31 -0.59
N HIS A 135 -12.14 4.92 0.64
CA HIS A 135 -12.51 5.86 1.69
C HIS A 135 -11.34 5.96 2.67
N LEU A 136 -10.91 7.19 2.97
CA LEU A 136 -9.88 7.49 3.95
C LEU A 136 -10.40 8.55 4.91
N ASP A 137 -10.21 8.33 6.20
CA ASP A 137 -10.45 9.33 7.22
C ASP A 137 -9.35 10.41 7.18
N SER A 138 -9.58 11.54 7.85
CA SER A 138 -8.53 12.55 8.01
C SER A 138 -7.39 12.00 8.89
N GLY A 139 -6.15 12.30 8.52
CA GLY A 139 -4.98 11.82 9.25
C GLY A 139 -4.56 10.38 8.90
N TRP A 140 -4.10 9.63 9.89
CA TRP A 140 -3.51 8.30 9.69
C TRP A 140 -4.57 7.20 9.57
N ASN A 141 -4.42 6.38 8.53
CA ASN A 141 -5.32 5.31 8.15
C ASN A 141 -4.53 3.99 8.03
N GLN A 142 -5.17 2.89 8.39
CA GLN A 142 -4.68 1.54 8.10
C GLN A 142 -5.62 0.87 7.09
N LEU A 143 -5.27 0.97 5.81
CA LEU A 143 -6.00 0.32 4.74
C LEU A 143 -5.65 -1.18 4.73
N GLN A 144 -6.67 -2.03 4.77
CA GLN A 144 -6.51 -3.48 4.70
C GLN A 144 -7.34 -4.02 3.53
N LEU A 145 -6.69 -4.69 2.58
CA LEU A 145 -7.32 -5.25 1.40
C LEU A 145 -7.19 -6.77 1.42
N ASP A 146 -8.32 -7.46 1.37
CA ASP A 146 -8.36 -8.89 1.12
C ASP A 146 -8.42 -9.14 -0.40
N LEU A 147 -7.27 -9.41 -1.00
CA LEU A 147 -7.17 -9.67 -2.44
C LEU A 147 -7.90 -10.96 -2.84
N GLY A 148 -8.06 -11.91 -1.91
CA GLY A 148 -8.85 -13.12 -2.14
C GLY A 148 -10.33 -12.82 -2.28
N GLU A 149 -10.87 -12.01 -1.37
CA GLU A 149 -12.27 -11.57 -1.41
C GLU A 149 -12.55 -10.70 -2.63
N LEU A 150 -11.67 -9.73 -2.94
CA LEU A 150 -11.81 -8.88 -4.13
C LEU A 150 -11.84 -9.70 -5.43
N MET A 151 -10.97 -10.71 -5.54
CA MET A 151 -10.94 -11.62 -6.70
C MET A 151 -12.22 -12.45 -6.82
N HIS A 152 -12.72 -12.97 -5.70
CA HIS A 152 -13.96 -13.72 -5.68
C HIS A 152 -15.16 -12.83 -6.05
N THR A 153 -15.29 -11.66 -5.43
CA THR A 153 -16.43 -10.77 -5.61
C THR A 153 -16.47 -10.12 -6.99
N CYS A 154 -15.34 -9.70 -7.54
CA CYS A 154 -15.31 -9.06 -8.86
C CYS A 154 -15.32 -10.06 -10.02
N TYR A 155 -14.70 -11.24 -9.85
CA TYR A 155 -14.39 -12.12 -10.97
C TYR A 155 -14.78 -13.59 -10.79
N ASN A 156 -15.32 -13.96 -9.63
CA ASN A 156 -15.59 -15.35 -9.25
C ASN A 156 -14.36 -16.26 -9.49
N ALA A 157 -13.18 -15.75 -9.12
CA ALA A 157 -11.90 -16.39 -9.36
C ALA A 157 -11.08 -16.42 -8.06
N ARG A 158 -10.16 -17.39 -7.95
CA ARG A 158 -9.31 -17.54 -6.77
C ARG A 158 -8.03 -16.76 -6.96
N TYR A 159 -7.65 -15.97 -5.96
CA TYR A 159 -6.38 -15.28 -5.93
C TYR A 159 -5.21 -16.28 -5.91
N ALA A 160 -4.26 -16.12 -6.83
CA ALA A 160 -3.02 -16.90 -6.84
C ALA A 160 -1.86 -16.13 -6.24
N HIS A 161 -1.53 -14.95 -6.79
CA HIS A 161 -0.47 -14.09 -6.25
C HIS A 161 -0.58 -12.64 -6.74
N ALA A 162 0.06 -11.72 -6.00
CA ALA A 162 0.26 -10.34 -6.39
C ALA A 162 1.49 -10.20 -7.31
N ILE A 163 1.34 -9.41 -8.37
CA ILE A 163 2.41 -9.05 -9.32
C ILE A 163 3.08 -7.75 -8.88
N SER A 164 2.29 -6.71 -8.62
CA SER A 164 2.81 -5.39 -8.26
C SER A 164 1.80 -4.58 -7.46
N VAL A 165 2.32 -3.65 -6.66
CA VAL A 165 1.55 -2.64 -5.92
C VAL A 165 2.07 -1.28 -6.35
N GLN A 166 1.17 -0.36 -6.72
CA GLN A 166 1.50 0.99 -7.14
C GLN A 166 0.63 2.01 -6.39
N LEU A 167 1.27 2.97 -5.74
CA LEU A 167 0.64 4.01 -4.96
C LEU A 167 0.90 5.36 -5.62
N HIS A 168 -0.17 6.10 -5.91
CA HIS A 168 -0.12 7.45 -6.46
C HIS A 168 -0.25 8.51 -5.36
N ALA A 169 0.37 9.67 -5.60
CA ALA A 169 0.22 10.86 -4.76
C ALA A 169 -1.26 11.31 -4.64
N SER A 170 -1.65 12.10 -3.64
CA SER A 170 -0.83 12.75 -2.61
C SER A 170 -1.11 12.16 -1.21
N CYS A 171 -0.12 11.50 -0.62
CA CYS A 171 -0.22 10.88 0.70
C CYS A 171 1.15 10.75 1.38
N ARG A 172 1.15 10.48 2.69
CA ARG A 172 2.35 9.96 3.38
C ARG A 172 2.19 8.48 3.63
N VAL A 173 3.22 7.69 3.37
CA VAL A 173 3.23 6.25 3.64
C VAL A 173 4.31 5.90 4.65
N ARG A 174 3.91 5.16 5.69
CA ARG A 174 4.82 4.63 6.71
C ARG A 174 5.19 3.18 6.42
N ARG A 175 4.22 2.38 6.00
CA ARG A 175 4.41 0.94 5.78
C ARG A 175 3.51 0.40 4.68
N ILE A 176 4.04 -0.53 3.89
CA ILE A 176 3.28 -1.39 2.96
C ILE A 176 3.77 -2.81 3.19
N TYR A 177 2.86 -3.73 3.47
CA TYR A 177 3.20 -5.13 3.72
C TYR A 177 2.05 -6.07 3.37
N PHE A 178 2.41 -7.33 3.15
CA PHE A 178 1.45 -8.42 3.05
C PHE A 178 1.39 -9.21 4.35
N ALA A 179 0.22 -9.75 4.66
CA ALA A 179 -0.01 -10.58 5.84
C ALA A 179 -0.81 -11.85 5.49
N GLU A 180 -0.55 -12.92 6.23
CA GLU A 180 -1.25 -14.19 6.06
C GLU A 180 -2.71 -14.12 6.49
N ARG A 181 -3.00 -13.36 7.55
CA ARG A 181 -4.34 -13.05 8.07
C ARG A 181 -4.47 -11.57 8.42
N MET A 182 -5.70 -11.08 8.56
CA MET A 182 -5.92 -9.81 9.23
C MET A 182 -5.58 -9.97 10.72
N PHE A 183 -4.73 -9.09 11.22
CA PHE A 183 -4.35 -9.04 12.64
C PHE A 183 -4.97 -7.80 13.26
N SER A 184 -5.52 -7.96 14.46
CA SER A 184 -5.86 -6.81 15.29
C SER A 184 -4.58 -6.09 15.75
N GLU A 185 -4.69 -4.81 16.11
CA GLU A 185 -3.53 -4.02 16.54
C GLU A 185 -2.80 -4.64 17.74
N ALA A 186 -3.52 -5.25 18.68
CA ALA A 186 -2.94 -5.96 19.83
C ALA A 186 -2.11 -7.19 19.44
N GLN A 187 -2.41 -7.81 18.29
CA GLN A 187 -1.69 -8.98 17.78
C GLN A 187 -0.51 -8.60 16.87
N LEU A 188 -0.47 -7.36 16.39
CA LEU A 188 0.65 -6.88 15.60
C LEU A 188 1.90 -6.76 16.48
N PRO A 189 3.08 -7.16 15.99
CA PRO A 189 4.33 -6.81 16.64
C PRO A 189 4.49 -5.28 16.76
N PRO A 190 5.21 -4.76 17.78
CA PRO A 190 5.35 -3.33 18.02
C PRO A 190 5.79 -2.53 16.78
N GLU A 191 6.65 -3.10 15.95
CA GLU A 191 7.14 -2.47 14.73
C GLU A 191 6.03 -2.28 13.66
N PHE A 192 4.98 -3.10 13.68
CA PHE A 192 3.83 -3.00 12.76
C PHE A 192 2.66 -2.18 13.33
N ARG A 193 2.69 -1.79 14.61
CA ARG A 193 1.65 -0.95 15.23
C ARG A 193 1.78 0.52 14.85
N LEU A 194 0.65 1.21 14.79
CA LEU A 194 0.61 2.64 14.56
C LEU A 194 0.47 3.37 15.90
N PHE A 195 1.60 3.79 16.46
CA PHE A 195 1.59 4.69 17.62
C PHE A 195 1.41 6.13 17.13
N THR A 196 0.20 6.66 17.22
CA THR A 196 -0.06 8.11 17.20
C THR A 196 -0.01 8.63 18.63
N ARG A 197 0.66 9.77 18.86
CA ARG A 197 0.52 10.42 20.17
C ARG A 197 -0.87 11.03 20.25
N LEU A 198 -1.62 10.68 21.29
CA LEU A 198 -2.83 11.42 21.65
C LEU A 198 -2.45 12.89 21.87
N SER A 199 -3.23 13.82 21.30
CA SER A 199 -3.09 15.23 21.62
C SER A 199 -3.32 15.46 23.13
N LYS A 200 -2.86 16.59 23.70
CA LYS A 200 -3.10 16.90 25.12
C LYS A 200 -4.60 16.81 25.50
N GLY A 201 -5.50 17.20 24.58
CA GLY A 201 -6.94 17.09 24.77
C GLY A 201 -7.46 15.65 24.72
N GLN A 202 -6.94 14.82 23.81
CA GLN A 202 -7.29 13.39 23.74
C GLN A 202 -6.72 12.61 24.93
N MET A 203 -5.55 12.99 25.46
CA MET A 203 -5.01 12.44 26.71
C MET A 203 -5.90 12.75 27.93
N GLN A 204 -6.53 13.92 27.96
CA GLN A 204 -7.48 14.29 29.02
C GLN A 204 -8.75 13.45 28.94
N GLN A 205 -9.34 13.31 27.75
CA GLN A 205 -10.53 12.48 27.54
C GLN A 205 -10.27 10.99 27.84
N PHE A 206 -9.10 10.47 27.44
CA PHE A 206 -8.73 9.09 27.74
C PHE A 206 -8.55 8.85 29.25
N ARG A 207 -7.95 9.82 29.97
CA ARG A 207 -7.84 9.78 31.45
C ARG A 207 -9.19 9.90 32.17
N GLU A 208 -10.17 10.55 31.56
CA GLU A 208 -11.52 10.67 32.10
C GLU A 208 -12.34 9.39 31.86
N GLN A 209 -12.17 8.73 30.71
CA GLN A 209 -12.80 7.44 30.42
C GLN A 209 -12.23 6.27 31.24
N ASP A 210 -10.92 6.25 31.52
CA ASP A 210 -10.27 5.19 32.32
C ASP A 210 -10.57 5.31 33.83
N ARG A 211 -11.29 6.37 34.24
CA ARG A 211 -11.73 6.65 35.61
C ARG A 211 -13.21 6.30 35.87
N GLN A 212 -13.95 5.87 34.86
CA GLN A 212 -15.32 5.34 34.98
C GLN A 212 -15.32 3.81 34.99
#